data_AF-A0A8S1S104-F1
#
_entry.id   AF-A0A8S1S104-F1
#
_cell.length_a   1.000
_cell.length_b   1.000
_cell.length_c   1.000
_cell.angle_alpha   90.00
_cell.angle_beta   90.00
_cell.angle_gamma   90.00
#
_symmetry.space_group_name_H-M   'P 1'
#
loop_
_entity.id
_entity.type
_entity.pdbx_description
1 polymer ?
#
loop_
_entity_poly.entity_id
_entity_poly.type
_entity_poly.pdbx_seq_one_letter_code
_entity_poly.pdbx_strand_id
1 'polypeptide(L)'
;MQIRYPIEVIKKKIATRIEYKIRWNTGTVTYEPMTDLTPELLQIVNQWELKQNKKKKGKIIVKGNKKTQKITRQQQNNIVQLEEIPTQNKKPIPHRERIVENGVVKEARKISGKIEFQIMLKEEQELRWTNLEEVKARIPVALCDYLLQRIKFSGK
;
A
#
# COMPACT_ATOMS: atom_id res chain seq x y z
N MET A 1 17.41 -40.40 2.35
CA MET A 1 16.77 -39.38 1.50
C MET A 1 17.63 -38.12 1.54
N GLN A 2 18.11 -37.63 0.40
CA GLN A 2 18.85 -36.35 0.35
C GLN A 2 17.85 -35.20 0.41
N ILE A 3 17.92 -34.40 1.47
CA ILE A 3 17.06 -33.22 1.63
C ILE A 3 17.55 -32.17 0.63
N ARG A 4 16.70 -31.86 -0.37
CA ARG A 4 16.94 -30.80 -1.34
C ARG A 4 16.38 -29.49 -0.79
N TYR A 5 17.21 -28.46 -0.70
CA TYR A 5 16.75 -27.12 -0.34
C TYR A 5 17.31 -26.08 -1.31
N PRO A 6 16.55 -25.02 -1.59
CA PRO A 6 16.99 -23.98 -2.51
C PRO A 6 18.03 -23.08 -1.84
N ILE A 7 19.15 -22.86 -2.52
CA ILE A 7 20.23 -21.97 -2.08
C ILE A 7 20.06 -20.58 -2.67
N GLU A 8 19.69 -20.50 -3.95
CA GLU A 8 19.63 -19.25 -4.67
C GLU A 8 18.37 -19.18 -5.53
N VAL A 9 17.71 -18.03 -5.48
CA VAL A 9 16.52 -17.73 -6.26
C VAL A 9 16.80 -16.47 -7.08
N ILE A 10 16.59 -16.55 -8.40
CA ILE A 10 16.72 -15.41 -9.30
C ILE A 10 15.43 -15.27 -10.08
N LYS A 11 14.78 -14.11 -9.94
CA LYS A 11 13.62 -13.74 -10.74
C LYS A 11 14.04 -13.39 -12.16
N LYS A 12 13.49 -14.10 -13.14
CA LYS A 12 13.62 -13.81 -14.57
C LYS A 12 12.27 -13.42 -15.12
N LYS A 13 12.15 -12.20 -15.66
CA LYS A 13 10.95 -11.76 -16.35
C LYS A 13 11.10 -12.09 -17.83
N ILE A 14 10.21 -12.91 -18.36
CA ILE A 14 10.03 -13.17 -19.79
C ILE A 14 8.86 -12.29 -20.28
N ALA A 15 8.78 -12.03 -21.58
CA ALA A 15 7.76 -11.16 -22.15
C ALA A 15 6.32 -11.53 -21.72
N THR A 16 6.04 -12.81 -21.56
CA THR A 16 4.71 -13.36 -21.25
C THR A 16 4.53 -13.82 -19.81
N ARG A 17 5.61 -14.16 -19.08
CA ARG A 17 5.51 -14.74 -17.73
C ARG A 17 6.71 -14.44 -16.85
N ILE A 18 6.54 -14.65 -15.55
CA ILE A 18 7.62 -14.58 -14.55
C ILE A 18 8.08 -16.01 -14.25
N GLU A 19 9.38 -16.24 -14.43
CA GLU A 19 10.05 -17.50 -14.08
C GLU A 19 11.06 -17.26 -12.96
N TYR A 20 11.24 -18.27 -12.12
CA TYR A 20 12.24 -18.27 -11.08
C TYR A 20 13.28 -19.35 -11.40
N LYS A 21 14.53 -18.90 -11.52
CA LYS A 21 15.68 -19.80 -11.58
C LYS A 21 16.06 -20.15 -10.16
N ILE A 22 15.98 -21.43 -9.83
CA ILE A 22 16.23 -21.95 -8.48
C ILE A 22 17.45 -22.86 -8.53
N ARG A 23 18.48 -22.50 -7.77
CA ARG A 23 19.67 -23.33 -7.57
C ARG A 23 19.50 -24.12 -6.29
N TRP A 24 19.57 -25.43 -6.40
CA TRP A 24 19.45 -26.36 -5.28
C TRP A 24 20.83 -26.61 -4.65
N ASN A 25 20.83 -27.05 -3.40
CA ASN A 25 22.02 -27.50 -2.69
C ASN A 25 22.74 -28.68 -3.35
N THR A 26 22.03 -29.47 -4.14
CA THR A 26 22.59 -30.55 -4.96
C THR A 26 23.33 -30.05 -6.20
N GLY A 27 23.42 -28.74 -6.42
CA GLY A 27 24.01 -28.13 -7.62
C GLY A 27 23.08 -28.13 -8.85
N THR A 28 21.91 -28.76 -8.73
CA THR A 28 20.88 -28.75 -9.79
C THR A 28 20.28 -27.35 -9.92
N VAL A 29 19.88 -26.98 -11.14
CA VAL A 29 19.20 -25.72 -11.42
C VAL A 29 17.87 -26.03 -12.10
N THR A 30 16.78 -25.50 -11.57
CA THR A 30 15.45 -25.61 -12.18
C THR A 30 14.91 -24.23 -12.55
N TYR A 31 14.02 -24.20 -13.52
CA TYR A 31 13.33 -23.01 -13.99
C TYR A 31 11.84 -23.26 -13.86
N GLU A 32 11.24 -22.62 -12.87
CA GLU A 32 9.82 -22.84 -12.56
C GLU A 32 9.05 -21.53 -12.76
N PRO A 33 7.93 -21.54 -13.49
CA PRO A 33 7.04 -20.39 -13.56
C PRO A 33 6.36 -20.18 -12.20
N MET A 34 5.97 -18.94 -11.90
CA MET A 34 5.30 -18.60 -10.63
C MET A 34 4.08 -19.49 -10.33
N THR A 35 3.36 -19.91 -11.36
CA THR A 35 2.13 -20.71 -11.26
C THR A 35 2.38 -22.13 -10.77
N ASP A 36 3.58 -22.67 -10.99
CA ASP A 36 3.88 -24.09 -10.80
C ASP A 36 4.78 -24.32 -9.58
N LEU A 37 5.05 -23.26 -8.80
CA LEU A 37 5.84 -23.35 -7.58
C LEU A 37 5.06 -24.06 -6.48
N THR A 38 5.72 -24.98 -5.79
CA THR A 38 5.16 -25.61 -4.59
C THR A 38 5.00 -24.58 -3.45
N PRO A 39 4.08 -24.80 -2.49
CA PRO A 39 3.83 -23.87 -1.38
C PRO A 39 5.08 -23.50 -0.58
N GLU A 40 5.97 -24.47 -0.34
CA GLU A 40 7.24 -24.24 0.36
C GLU A 40 8.17 -23.31 -0.44
N LEU A 41 8.21 -23.49 -1.76
CA LEU A 41 9.05 -22.72 -2.66
C LEU A 41 8.52 -21.30 -2.84
N LEU A 42 7.20 -21.12 -2.86
CA LEU A 42 6.53 -19.82 -2.84
C LEU A 42 6.90 -19.01 -1.59
N GLN A 43 6.95 -19.64 -0.42
CA GLN A 43 7.36 -18.96 0.81
C GLN A 43 8.79 -18.42 0.71
N ILE A 44 9.71 -19.22 0.16
CA ILE A 44 11.12 -18.86 -0.02
C ILE A 44 11.27 -17.75 -1.06
N VAL A 45 10.56 -17.84 -2.19
CA VAL A 45 10.53 -16.81 -3.23
C VAL A 45 10.00 -15.49 -2.68
N ASN A 46 8.90 -15.51 -1.90
CA ASN A 46 8.32 -14.33 -1.29
C ASN A 46 9.32 -13.65 -0.32
N GLN A 47 9.96 -14.42 0.56
CA GLN A 47 10.99 -13.89 1.45
C GLN A 47 12.17 -13.27 0.69
N TRP A 48 12.59 -13.88 -0.42
CA TRP A 48 13.62 -13.33 -1.29
C TRP A 48 13.18 -12.00 -1.93
N GLU A 49 11.96 -11.90 -2.46
CA GLU A 49 11.44 -10.67 -3.08
C GLU A 49 11.38 -9.51 -2.07
N LEU A 50 10.93 -9.78 -0.84
CA LEU A 50 10.92 -8.79 0.25
C LEU A 50 12.34 -8.29 0.57
N LYS A 51 13.35 -9.18 0.62
CA LYS A 51 14.75 -8.81 0.84
C LYS A 51 15.29 -7.94 -0.31
N GLN A 52 14.95 -8.26 -1.57
CA GLN A 52 15.37 -7.45 -2.73
C GLN A 52 14.73 -6.06 -2.74
N ASN A 53 13.46 -5.96 -2.37
CA ASN A 53 12.75 -4.67 -2.30
C ASN A 53 13.35 -3.75 -1.22
N LYS A 54 13.75 -4.30 -0.06
CA LYS A 54 14.47 -3.54 0.98
C LYS A 54 15.81 -3.00 0.46
N LYS A 55 16.59 -3.81 -0.28
CA LYS A 55 17.87 -3.39 -0.88
C LYS A 55 17.68 -2.28 -1.94
N LYS A 56 16.58 -2.30 -2.71
CA LYS A 56 16.25 -1.24 -3.67
C LYS A 56 15.88 0.07 -2.99
N LYS A 57 15.06 0.04 -1.93
CA LYS A 57 14.69 1.23 -1.16
C LYS A 57 15.92 1.89 -0.49
N GLY A 58 16.85 1.09 0.04
CA GLY A 58 18.11 1.61 0.59
C GLY A 58 19.03 2.31 -0.42
N LYS A 59 19.06 1.84 -1.68
CA LYS A 59 19.84 2.49 -2.76
C LYS A 59 19.29 3.85 -3.22
N ILE A 60 18.00 4.12 -3.03
CA ILE A 60 17.36 5.37 -3.45
C ILE A 60 17.67 6.51 -2.46
N ILE A 61 17.87 6.21 -1.18
CA ILE A 61 18.12 7.20 -0.13
C ILE A 61 19.53 7.81 -0.22
N VAL A 62 20.49 7.14 -0.86
CA VAL A 62 21.91 7.60 -0.89
C VAL A 62 22.25 8.50 -2.09
N LYS A 63 21.35 8.68 -3.06
CA LYS A 63 21.64 9.44 -4.31
C LYS A 63 21.00 10.82 -4.40
N GLY A 64 20.80 11.50 -3.28
CA GLY A 64 20.32 12.87 -3.29
C GLY A 64 20.79 13.63 -2.07
N ASN A 65 21.93 14.31 -2.18
CA ASN A 65 22.12 15.65 -1.62
C ASN A 65 23.56 16.13 -1.86
N LYS A 66 23.72 17.04 -2.83
CA LYS A 66 24.57 18.23 -2.71
C LYS A 66 24.32 19.15 -3.90
N LYS A 67 23.54 20.21 -3.64
CA LYS A 67 23.58 21.59 -4.17
C LYS A 67 22.16 22.18 -4.02
N THR A 68 21.92 23.03 -2.99
CA THR A 68 21.90 24.52 -3.07
C THR A 68 20.93 25.02 -4.14
N GLN A 69 20.01 25.96 -3.93
CA GLN A 69 19.77 26.96 -2.90
C GLN A 69 18.34 27.51 -3.13
N LYS A 70 17.81 28.18 -2.11
CA LYS A 70 16.71 29.19 -2.09
C LYS A 70 16.19 29.68 -3.45
N ILE A 71 14.87 29.94 -3.55
CA ILE A 71 14.25 31.26 -3.85
C ILE A 71 12.70 31.15 -3.98
N THR A 72 12.01 31.95 -3.14
CA THR A 72 10.63 32.54 -3.18
C THR A 72 9.42 31.70 -3.64
N ARG A 73 8.34 31.50 -2.87
CA ARG A 73 7.31 32.47 -2.37
C ARG A 73 6.77 33.42 -3.45
N GLN A 74 5.72 32.98 -4.14
CA GLN A 74 4.67 33.69 -4.92
C GLN A 74 4.15 32.60 -5.89
N GLN A 75 2.89 32.18 -5.95
CA GLN A 75 1.66 32.94 -6.12
C GLN A 75 0.47 32.11 -5.59
N GLN A 76 -0.40 32.76 -4.83
CA GLN A 76 -1.78 32.33 -4.62
C GLN A 76 -2.64 32.90 -5.77
N ASN A 77 -3.75 32.21 -6.03
CA ASN A 77 -4.95 32.64 -6.76
C ASN A 77 -4.90 32.56 -8.30
N ASN A 78 -5.59 31.56 -8.85
CA ASN A 78 -6.80 31.82 -9.63
C ASN A 78 -7.58 30.52 -9.96
N ILE A 79 -8.86 30.54 -9.55
CA ILE A 79 -10.06 30.20 -10.33
C ILE A 79 -10.29 28.74 -10.75
N VAL A 80 -11.42 28.26 -10.24
CA VAL A 80 -12.24 27.13 -10.69
C VAL A 80 -12.41 27.12 -12.21
N GLN A 81 -12.03 26.02 -12.85
CA GLN A 81 -12.71 25.53 -14.06
C GLN A 81 -13.02 24.05 -13.86
N LEU A 82 -14.32 23.80 -13.75
CA LEU A 82 -14.96 22.51 -13.93
C LEU A 82 -15.03 22.26 -15.45
N GLU A 83 -15.01 20.98 -15.84
CA GLU A 83 -14.98 20.43 -17.22
C GLU A 83 -13.55 20.41 -17.80
N GLU A 84 -12.98 19.30 -18.28
CA GLU A 84 -13.55 18.18 -19.04
C GLU A 84 -12.91 16.84 -18.63
N ILE A 85 -13.63 15.75 -18.89
CA ILE A 85 -13.14 14.36 -18.78
C ILE A 85 -12.21 14.08 -19.96
N PRO A 86 -10.95 13.64 -19.76
CA PRO A 86 -10.23 12.87 -20.76
C PRO A 86 -10.20 11.41 -20.31
N THR A 87 -11.07 10.61 -20.93
CA THR A 87 -10.98 9.15 -20.97
C THR A 87 -9.71 8.79 -21.73
N GLN A 88 -8.57 8.73 -21.03
CA GLN A 88 -7.34 8.19 -21.59
C GLN A 88 -6.65 7.30 -20.57
N ASN A 89 -6.78 5.99 -20.80
CA ASN A 89 -5.84 4.91 -20.50
C ASN A 89 -4.69 5.26 -19.54
N LYS A 90 -5.02 5.62 -18.29
CA LYS A 90 -4.04 5.65 -17.21
C LYS A 90 -3.91 4.20 -16.76
N LYS A 91 -2.78 3.58 -17.11
CA LYS A 91 -2.28 2.38 -16.42
C LYS A 91 -2.58 2.56 -14.92
N PRO A 92 -3.17 1.57 -14.22
CA PRO A 92 -3.49 1.72 -12.80
C PRO A 92 -2.21 2.11 -12.09
N ILE A 93 -2.10 3.39 -11.74
CA ILE A 93 -1.05 3.85 -10.86
C ILE A 93 -1.30 3.05 -9.59
N PRO A 94 -0.34 2.24 -9.11
CA PRO A 94 -0.52 1.52 -7.88
C PRO A 94 -1.01 2.53 -6.85
N HIS A 95 -2.19 2.27 -6.26
CA HIS A 95 -2.69 3.12 -5.20
C HIS A 95 -1.54 3.27 -4.21
N ARG A 96 -1.09 4.52 -3.98
CA ARG A 96 -0.10 4.77 -2.95
C ARG A 96 -0.63 4.11 -1.69
N GLU A 97 0.24 3.36 -1.01
CA GLU A 97 -0.08 2.80 0.31
C GLU A 97 -0.63 3.97 1.14
N ARG A 98 -1.91 3.88 1.50
CA ARG A 98 -2.49 4.87 2.41
C ARG A 98 -1.72 4.71 3.71
N ILE A 99 -1.15 5.80 4.21
CA ILE A 99 -0.58 5.83 5.55
C ILE A 99 -1.80 5.77 6.46
N VAL A 100 -2.16 4.56 6.88
CA VAL A 100 -3.29 4.33 7.79
C VAL A 100 -2.74 4.42 9.19
N GLU A 101 -3.17 5.44 9.92
CA GLU A 101 -2.91 5.52 11.35
C GLU A 101 -3.74 4.45 12.07
N ASN A 102 -3.23 3.92 13.17
CA ASN A 102 -4.02 3.01 14.00
C ASN A 102 -4.95 3.84 14.89
N GLY A 103 -6.26 3.65 14.76
CA GLY A 103 -7.25 4.36 15.57
C GLY A 103 -8.61 3.66 15.59
N VAL A 104 -9.54 4.21 16.36
CA VAL A 104 -10.90 3.70 16.51
C VAL A 104 -11.90 4.84 16.36
N VAL A 105 -12.98 4.59 15.62
CA VAL A 105 -14.15 5.47 15.56
C VAL A 105 -15.13 5.03 16.66
N LYS A 106 -15.48 5.95 17.57
CA LYS A 106 -16.38 5.68 18.70
C LYS A 106 -17.82 6.03 18.38
N GLU A 107 -18.03 7.24 17.88
CA GLU A 107 -19.36 7.80 17.66
C GLU A 107 -19.43 8.59 16.37
N ALA A 108 -20.64 8.74 15.85
CA ALA A 108 -20.96 9.59 14.72
C ALA A 108 -22.18 10.43 15.09
N ARG A 109 -22.11 11.73 14.83
CA ARG A 109 -23.20 12.68 15.07
C ARG A 109 -23.45 13.52 13.82
N LYS A 110 -24.69 14.00 13.67
CA LYS A 110 -25.05 14.94 12.62
C LYS A 110 -25.24 16.32 13.26
N ILE A 111 -24.40 17.28 12.89
CA ILE A 111 -24.52 18.68 13.32
C ILE A 111 -24.64 19.55 12.09
N SER A 112 -25.68 20.39 12.04
CA SER A 112 -25.87 21.38 10.98
C SER A 112 -25.77 20.80 9.56
N GLY A 113 -26.31 19.59 9.36
CA GLY A 113 -26.29 18.88 8.07
C GLY A 113 -24.99 18.15 7.75
N LYS A 114 -23.93 18.32 8.55
CA LYS A 114 -22.63 17.65 8.40
C LYS A 114 -22.54 16.46 9.36
N ILE A 115 -21.86 15.40 8.91
CA ILE A 115 -21.58 14.23 9.74
C ILE A 115 -20.18 14.41 10.34
N GLU A 116 -20.11 14.37 11.66
CA GLU A 116 -18.87 14.36 12.42
C GLU A 116 -18.68 13.01 13.10
N PHE A 117 -17.44 12.61 13.24
CA PHE A 117 -17.03 11.38 13.88
C PHE A 117 -16.13 11.68 15.06
N GLN A 118 -16.34 10.96 16.15
CA GLN A 118 -15.44 10.98 17.30
C GLN A 118 -14.39 9.88 17.10
N ILE A 119 -13.13 10.28 16.97
CA ILE A 119 -12.02 9.36 16.72
C ILE A 119 -11.03 9.39 17.88
N MET A 120 -10.40 8.25 18.13
CA MET A 120 -9.25 8.09 19.02
C MET A 120 -8.10 7.52 18.21
N LEU A 121 -7.01 8.28 18.09
CA LEU A 121 -5.78 7.85 17.43
C LEU A 121 -4.84 7.25 18.48
N LYS A 122 -4.13 6.16 18.15
CA LYS A 122 -3.21 5.51 19.11
C LYS A 122 -2.03 6.40 19.52
N GLU A 123 -1.62 7.32 18.65
CA GLU A 123 -0.50 8.24 18.90
C GLU A 123 -0.90 9.39 19.83
N GLU A 124 -2.09 9.96 19.63
CA GLU A 124 -2.58 11.10 20.41
C GLU A 124 -3.27 10.64 21.72
N GLN A 125 -3.85 9.44 21.77
CA GLN A 125 -4.70 8.92 22.86
C GLN A 125 -5.86 9.84 23.27
N GLU A 126 -6.14 10.90 22.51
CA GLU A 126 -7.22 11.85 22.74
C GLU A 126 -8.45 11.53 21.89
N LEU A 127 -9.62 11.81 22.45
CA LEU A 127 -10.90 11.76 21.75
C LEU A 127 -11.22 13.12 21.15
N ARG A 128 -11.32 13.18 19.82
CA ARG A 128 -11.66 14.42 19.12
C ARG A 128 -12.76 14.21 18.08
N TRP A 129 -13.57 15.24 17.91
CA TRP A 129 -14.57 15.30 16.84
C TRP A 129 -13.93 15.84 15.56
N THR A 130 -14.18 15.14 14.46
CA THR A 130 -13.60 15.47 13.15
C THR A 130 -14.60 15.19 12.02
N ASN A 131 -14.32 15.73 10.84
CA ASN A 131 -15.15 15.56 9.65
C ASN A 131 -14.86 14.24 8.91
N LEU A 132 -15.75 13.87 8.00
CA LEU A 132 -15.63 12.64 7.22
C LEU A 132 -14.35 12.58 6.37
N GLU A 133 -13.93 13.70 5.81
CA GLU A 133 -12.74 13.82 4.95
C GLU A 133 -11.46 13.46 5.70
N GLU A 134 -11.32 13.96 6.93
CA GLU A 134 -10.17 13.71 7.79
C GLU A 134 -10.15 12.25 8.28
N VAL A 135 -11.30 11.68 8.65
CA VAL A 135 -11.37 10.25 9.01
C VAL A 135 -10.99 9.36 7.83
N LYS A 136 -11.46 9.66 6.61
CA LYS A 136 -11.09 8.93 5.40
C LYS A 136 -9.59 9.02 5.10
N ALA A 137 -8.96 10.14 5.44
CA ALA A 137 -7.54 10.35 5.24
C ALA A 137 -6.68 9.60 6.28
N ARG A 138 -7.04 9.70 7.57
CA ARG A 138 -6.21 9.16 8.67
C ARG A 138 -6.52 7.68 8.98
N ILE A 139 -7.79 7.33 9.16
CA ILE A 139 -8.22 6.01 9.65
C ILE A 139 -9.36 5.37 8.82
N PRO A 140 -9.21 5.23 7.49
CA PRO A 140 -10.28 4.75 6.60
C PRO A 140 -10.77 3.34 6.95
N VAL A 141 -9.91 2.46 7.46
CA VAL A 141 -10.28 1.09 7.83
C VAL A 141 -11.21 1.09 9.05
N ALA A 142 -10.86 1.84 10.09
CA ALA A 142 -11.67 1.96 11.30
C ALA A 142 -13.06 2.58 11.02
N LEU A 143 -13.14 3.49 10.05
CA LEU A 143 -14.43 4.03 9.59
C LEU A 143 -15.29 2.96 8.94
N CYS A 144 -14.71 2.13 8.06
CA CYS A 144 -15.44 1.03 7.44
C CYS A 144 -15.94 0.05 8.50
N ASP A 145 -15.09 -0.37 9.44
CA ASP A 145 -15.48 -1.30 10.52
C ASP A 145 -16.66 -0.74 11.33
N TYR A 146 -16.60 0.54 11.70
CA TYR A 146 -17.67 1.21 12.42
C TYR A 146 -19.00 1.25 11.64
N LEU A 147 -18.95 1.57 10.34
CA LEU A 147 -20.14 1.64 9.52
C LEU A 147 -20.74 0.25 9.28
N LEU A 148 -19.91 -0.74 8.98
CA LEU A 148 -20.33 -2.13 8.74
C LEU A 148 -21.06 -2.72 9.95
N GLN A 149 -20.61 -2.43 11.18
CA GLN A 149 -21.30 -2.85 12.40
C GLN A 149 -22.71 -2.26 12.55
N ARG A 150 -22.99 -1.12 11.91
CA ARG A 150 -24.28 -0.42 12.00
C ARG A 150 -25.21 -0.70 10.83
N ILE A 151 -24.75 -1.42 9.81
CA ILE A 151 -25.61 -1.87 8.72
C ILE A 151 -26.50 -2.99 9.25
N LYS A 152 -27.80 -2.71 9.36
CA LYS A 152 -28.82 -3.74 9.55
C LYS A 152 -29.34 -4.17 8.19
N PHE A 153 -29.13 -5.42 7.83
CA PHE A 153 -29.81 -5.99 6.67
C PHE A 153 -31.27 -6.23 7.06
N SER A 154 -32.18 -5.42 6.53
CA SER A 154 -33.60 -5.71 6.59
C SER A 154 -33.88 -6.88 5.64
N GLY A 155 -33.76 -8.09 6.15
CA GLY A 155 -34.26 -9.28 5.46
C GLY A 155 -35.78 -9.28 5.53
N LYS A 156 -36.43 -9.38 4.37
CA LYS A 156 -37.78 -9.93 4.25
C LYS A 156 -37.72 -11.43 4.44
#